data_AF-A0A9E5DZW6-F1
#
_entry.id   AF-A0A9E5DZW6-F1
#
_cell.length_a   1.000
_cell.length_b   1.000
_cell.length_c   1.000
_cell.angle_alpha   90.00
_cell.angle_beta   90.00
_cell.angle_gamma   90.00
#
_symmetry.space_group_name_H-M   'P 1'
#
loop_
_entity.id
_entity.type
_entity.pdbx_description
1 polymer ?
#
loop_
_entity_poly.entity_id
_entity_poly.type
_entity_poly.pdbx_seq_one_letter_code
_entity_poly.pdbx_strand_id
1 'polypeptide(L)'
;MVCWTQDCRWSRPDGEAKQPPMVLLRGQESNAMNSLSVRKHAFAFMLMTLTMVSVANAADAMTSFEQAVQPFFQTYCLRCHDAKKQEGKLRLDTLSRDFADQAVAQRWGEIVFRLNSGEMPPKKEPQPKPQELGQAVDWLSMRINEGEAARMARRGPVAHYRLSREEYGHTVYDLLGVYFDVNLPGAFNEDPRWHGFERIGSLLTLSPSHVDRYFRAAETVLARAFPDQQTASQKSRRDANAGQEKWLQEQGLAGPVRWAIWSGHGQHLVNASVPGLYRIRIQLSALPSFK
;
A
#
# COMPACT_ATOMS: atom_id res chain seq x y z
N MET A 1 -37.05 -1.12 19.00
CA MET A 1 -38.44 -0.93 18.56
C MET A 1 -38.44 0.24 17.60
N VAL A 2 -38.84 -0.02 16.35
CA VAL A 2 -38.72 0.89 15.21
C VAL A 2 -39.86 1.90 15.20
N CYS A 3 -39.59 3.16 14.86
CA CYS A 3 -40.61 4.10 14.40
C CYS A 3 -40.03 4.91 13.23
N TRP A 4 -40.76 4.94 12.12
CA TRP A 4 -40.50 5.62 10.85
C TRP A 4 -41.55 6.73 10.67
N THR A 5 -41.28 7.65 9.72
CA THR A 5 -42.07 8.83 9.26
C THR A 5 -41.66 10.14 9.96
N GLN A 6 -41.49 11.30 9.30
CA GLN A 6 -42.05 11.82 8.05
C GLN A 6 -41.24 13.06 7.57
N ASP A 7 -41.16 13.22 6.23
CA ASP A 7 -41.09 14.46 5.45
C ASP A 7 -40.27 15.67 5.93
N CYS A 8 -39.18 15.98 5.20
CA CYS A 8 -38.64 17.33 5.08
C CYS A 8 -38.34 17.65 3.61
N ARG A 9 -39.25 18.43 3.01
CA ARG A 9 -39.16 19.01 1.68
C ARG A 9 -38.32 20.29 1.78
N TRP A 10 -37.13 20.32 1.18
CA TRP A 10 -36.30 21.53 1.09
C TRP A 10 -36.59 22.28 -0.22
N SER A 11 -37.11 23.50 -0.10
CA SER A 11 -37.21 24.49 -1.17
C SER A 11 -35.85 25.21 -1.34
N ARG A 12 -35.37 25.27 -2.59
CA ARG A 12 -34.21 26.09 -2.99
C ARG A 12 -34.60 27.57 -3.03
N PRO A 13 -33.73 28.51 -2.62
CA PRO A 13 -33.80 29.88 -3.05
C PRO A 13 -33.04 30.05 -4.36
N ASP A 14 -33.71 30.71 -5.30
CA ASP A 14 -33.23 31.06 -6.62
C ASP A 14 -32.18 32.18 -6.50
N GLY A 15 -30.98 31.95 -7.05
CA GLY A 15 -29.90 32.93 -7.06
C GLY A 15 -28.96 32.66 -8.23
N GLU A 16 -29.12 33.45 -9.29
CA GLU A 16 -28.33 33.41 -10.52
C GLU A 16 -26.83 33.58 -10.25
N ALA A 17 -26.04 32.56 -10.57
CA ALA A 17 -24.59 32.66 -10.62
C ALA A 17 -24.15 33.23 -11.98
N LYS A 18 -23.72 34.50 -12.02
CA LYS A 18 -23.04 35.10 -13.17
C LYS A 18 -21.61 34.55 -13.29
N GLN A 19 -21.29 33.92 -14.41
CA GLN A 19 -19.93 33.53 -14.79
C GLN A 19 -19.09 34.77 -15.18
N PRO A 20 -17.82 34.88 -14.76
CA PRO A 20 -16.90 35.89 -15.28
C PRO A 20 -16.31 35.46 -16.65
N PRO A 21 -15.93 36.43 -17.52
CA PRO A 21 -15.55 36.14 -18.90
C PRO A 21 -14.13 35.56 -19.03
N MET A 22 -14.03 34.66 -20.00
CA MET A 22 -12.84 33.95 -20.48
C MET A 22 -11.90 34.90 -21.25
N VAL A 23 -10.67 35.08 -20.78
CA VAL A 23 -9.62 35.84 -21.48
C VAL A 23 -8.74 34.87 -22.27
N LEU A 24 -8.90 34.91 -23.59
CA LEU A 24 -8.07 34.21 -24.58
C LEU A 24 -6.81 35.04 -24.85
N LEU A 25 -5.64 34.58 -24.36
CA LEU A 25 -4.35 35.14 -24.77
C LEU A 25 -3.77 34.34 -25.93
N ARG A 26 -3.62 35.05 -27.05
CA ARG A 26 -3.09 34.63 -28.34
C ARG A 26 -1.58 34.35 -28.21
N GLY A 27 -1.15 33.16 -28.63
CA GLY A 27 0.26 32.83 -28.78
C GLY A 27 0.91 33.64 -29.90
N GLN A 28 2.11 34.15 -29.66
CA GLN A 28 2.92 34.86 -30.63
C GLN A 28 4.20 34.04 -30.86
N GLU A 29 4.22 33.30 -31.96
CA GLU A 29 5.43 32.64 -32.47
C GLU A 29 6.37 33.70 -33.05
N SER A 30 7.66 33.62 -32.73
CA SER A 30 8.70 34.34 -33.46
C SER A 30 9.73 33.35 -33.99
N ASN A 31 9.65 33.13 -35.30
CA ASN A 31 10.70 32.53 -36.11
C ASN A 31 11.82 33.54 -36.27
N ALA A 32 13.05 33.16 -35.94
CA ALA A 32 14.25 33.82 -36.44
C ALA A 32 15.33 32.75 -36.69
N MET A 33 15.28 32.19 -37.90
CA MET A 33 16.41 31.46 -38.49
C MET A 33 17.50 32.47 -38.82
N ASN A 34 18.63 32.40 -38.12
CA ASN A 34 19.88 33.01 -38.56
C ASN A 34 20.81 31.90 -39.06
N SER A 35 20.88 31.77 -40.37
CA SER A 35 21.95 31.08 -41.09
C SER A 35 23.21 31.95 -41.04
N LEU A 36 24.35 31.41 -40.62
CA LEU A 36 25.70 31.78 -41.11
C LEU A 36 26.76 30.85 -40.49
N SER A 37 27.77 30.50 -41.30
CA SER A 37 29.03 29.82 -40.96
C SER A 37 28.99 28.28 -40.76
N VAL A 38 28.93 27.45 -41.80
CA VAL A 38 29.98 27.14 -42.81
C VAL A 38 31.23 26.46 -42.23
N ARG A 39 31.26 25.13 -42.41
CA ARG A 39 32.39 24.32 -42.93
C ARG A 39 33.64 24.02 -42.10
N LYS A 40 33.77 24.38 -40.82
CA LYS A 40 35.00 24.05 -40.05
C LYS A 40 34.88 22.94 -38.98
N HIS A 41 33.67 22.47 -38.67
CA HIS A 41 33.46 21.49 -37.58
C HIS A 41 33.25 20.04 -38.03
N ALA A 42 33.18 19.78 -39.34
CA ALA A 42 32.90 18.43 -39.86
C ALA A 42 34.06 17.44 -39.65
N PHE A 43 35.30 17.91 -39.60
CA PHE A 43 36.47 17.02 -39.45
C PHE A 43 36.80 16.66 -37.99
N ALA A 44 36.49 17.54 -37.03
CA ALA A 44 36.72 17.26 -35.61
C ALA A 44 35.67 16.32 -35.01
N PHE A 45 34.44 16.34 -35.52
CA PHE A 45 33.38 15.42 -35.10
C PHE A 45 33.63 13.98 -35.57
N MET A 46 34.27 13.79 -36.73
CA MET A 46 34.52 12.46 -37.32
C MET A 46 35.60 11.66 -36.57
N LEU A 47 36.59 12.33 -35.95
CA LEU A 47 37.62 11.68 -35.14
C LEU A 47 37.15 11.37 -33.71
N MET A 48 36.25 12.19 -33.14
CA MET A 48 35.70 11.97 -31.80
C MET A 48 34.64 10.86 -31.77
N THR A 49 33.96 10.61 -32.90
CA THR A 49 33.09 9.44 -33.05
C THR A 49 33.86 8.12 -33.23
N LEU A 50 35.13 8.16 -33.65
CA LEU A 50 35.92 6.93 -33.89
C LEU A 50 36.59 6.39 -32.61
N THR A 51 36.77 7.21 -31.58
CA THR A 51 37.29 6.78 -30.27
C THR A 51 36.21 6.29 -29.29
N MET A 52 34.92 6.51 -29.58
CA MET A 52 33.81 6.09 -28.71
C MET A 52 33.21 4.72 -29.08
N VAL A 53 33.77 4.02 -30.07
CA VAL A 53 33.26 2.72 -30.57
C VAL A 53 33.96 1.51 -29.93
N SER A 54 34.93 1.71 -29.03
CA SER A 54 35.70 0.59 -28.42
C SER A 54 35.39 0.26 -26.97
N VAL A 55 34.30 0.78 -26.37
CA VAL A 55 33.90 0.41 -24.99
C VAL A 55 32.53 -0.29 -24.91
N ALA A 56 31.93 -0.66 -26.05
CA ALA A 56 30.62 -1.32 -26.09
C ALA A 56 30.67 -2.85 -26.30
N ASN A 57 31.83 -3.48 -26.13
CA ASN A 57 31.96 -4.95 -26.15
C ASN A 57 32.36 -5.49 -24.78
N ALA A 58 31.54 -5.19 -23.78
CA ALA A 58 31.30 -6.10 -22.66
C ALA A 58 29.83 -6.55 -22.76
N ALA A 59 29.43 -7.03 -23.94
CA ALA A 59 28.32 -7.96 -24.00
C ALA A 59 28.82 -9.21 -23.30
N ASP A 60 28.31 -9.45 -22.10
CA ASP A 60 28.48 -10.69 -21.35
C ASP A 60 28.44 -11.86 -22.34
N ALA A 61 29.60 -12.48 -22.54
CA ALA A 61 29.64 -13.81 -23.11
C ALA A 61 28.88 -14.65 -22.10
N MET A 62 27.59 -14.88 -22.39
CA MET A 62 26.64 -15.60 -21.58
C MET A 62 27.25 -16.97 -21.26
N THR A 63 27.97 -17.05 -20.14
CA THR A 63 28.65 -18.26 -19.72
C THR A 63 27.56 -19.29 -19.58
N SER A 64 27.69 -20.37 -20.35
CA SER A 64 26.65 -21.39 -20.38
C SER A 64 26.51 -21.97 -18.97
N PHE A 65 25.32 -22.48 -18.66
CA PHE A 65 25.08 -23.15 -17.37
C PHE A 65 26.14 -24.22 -17.10
N GLU A 66 26.53 -24.95 -18.15
CA GLU A 66 27.54 -26.00 -18.14
C GLU A 66 28.91 -25.50 -17.65
N GLN A 67 29.27 -24.25 -17.97
CA GLN A 67 30.55 -23.66 -17.57
C GLN A 67 30.46 -22.95 -16.22
N ALA A 68 29.40 -22.20 -15.98
CA ALA A 68 29.30 -21.32 -14.82
C ALA A 68 28.80 -22.04 -13.55
N VAL A 69 27.85 -22.96 -13.67
CA VAL A 69 27.08 -23.44 -12.50
C VAL A 69 27.00 -24.96 -12.40
N GLN A 70 27.10 -25.69 -13.51
CA GLN A 70 27.07 -27.16 -13.47
C GLN A 70 28.17 -27.77 -12.58
N PRO A 71 29.43 -27.28 -12.56
CA PRO A 71 30.47 -27.82 -11.67
C PRO A 71 30.13 -27.63 -10.18
N PHE A 72 29.49 -26.51 -9.84
CA PHE A 72 29.00 -26.24 -8.48
C PHE A 72 27.96 -27.29 -8.06
N PHE A 73 26.94 -27.52 -8.90
CA PHE A 73 25.90 -28.52 -8.59
C PHE A 73 26.43 -29.95 -8.54
N GLN A 74 27.38 -30.30 -9.42
CA GLN A 74 28.04 -31.61 -9.39
C GLN A 74 28.79 -31.86 -8.08
N THR A 75 29.45 -30.83 -7.54
CA THR A 75 30.25 -30.92 -6.32
C THR A 75 29.38 -30.98 -5.07
N TYR A 76 28.36 -30.12 -4.99
CA TYR A 76 27.65 -29.84 -3.75
C TYR A 76 26.22 -30.40 -3.67
N CYS A 77 25.59 -30.77 -4.78
CA CYS A 77 24.14 -31.01 -4.81
C CYS A 77 23.73 -32.38 -5.39
N LEU A 78 24.37 -32.84 -6.47
CA LEU A 78 23.95 -34.06 -7.17
C LEU A 78 24.11 -35.34 -6.34
N ARG A 79 24.84 -35.31 -5.23
CA ARG A 79 24.90 -36.46 -4.31
C ARG A 79 23.56 -36.81 -3.66
N CYS A 80 22.67 -35.81 -3.49
CA CYS A 80 21.36 -35.97 -2.84
C CYS A 80 20.16 -35.64 -3.73
N HIS A 81 20.40 -35.07 -4.92
CA HIS A 81 19.37 -34.58 -5.84
C HIS A 81 19.59 -35.09 -7.28
N ASP A 82 19.86 -36.39 -7.43
CA ASP A 82 20.03 -37.07 -8.71
C ASP A 82 18.93 -38.11 -8.97
N ALA A 83 19.15 -38.96 -9.99
CA ALA A 83 18.27 -40.06 -10.32
C ALA A 83 18.08 -41.08 -9.18
N LYS A 84 19.11 -41.31 -8.36
CA LYS A 84 19.14 -42.35 -7.32
C LYS A 84 18.59 -41.83 -6.00
N LYS A 85 18.84 -40.57 -5.68
CA LYS A 85 18.47 -39.92 -4.41
C LYS A 85 17.85 -38.57 -4.71
N GLN A 86 16.62 -38.36 -4.23
CA GLN A 86 15.82 -37.15 -4.49
C GLN A 86 15.33 -36.58 -3.16
N GLU A 87 16.27 -36.13 -2.32
CA GLU A 87 15.92 -35.48 -1.06
C GLU A 87 15.04 -34.25 -1.33
N GLY A 88 14.02 -34.04 -0.48
CA GLY A 88 13.05 -32.96 -0.69
C GLY A 88 12.20 -33.09 -1.96
N LYS A 89 12.14 -34.26 -2.60
CA LYS A 89 11.45 -34.50 -3.88
C LYS A 89 11.99 -33.61 -5.02
N LEU A 90 13.26 -33.23 -4.94
CA LEU A 90 13.94 -32.42 -5.94
C LEU A 90 14.93 -33.27 -6.73
N ARG A 91 14.81 -33.20 -8.06
CA ARG A 91 15.70 -33.85 -9.02
C ARG A 91 16.38 -32.80 -9.89
N LEU A 92 17.66 -32.52 -9.62
CA LEU A 92 18.39 -31.41 -10.25
C LEU A 92 18.98 -31.77 -11.61
N ASP A 93 19.34 -33.03 -11.84
CA ASP A 93 19.97 -33.50 -13.09
C ASP A 93 19.07 -33.30 -14.32
N THR A 94 17.75 -33.36 -14.14
CA THR A 94 16.76 -33.20 -15.21
C THR A 94 15.91 -31.94 -15.07
N LEU A 95 16.25 -31.03 -14.17
CA LEU A 95 15.46 -29.81 -13.98
C LEU A 95 15.60 -28.92 -15.22
N SER A 96 14.45 -28.55 -15.82
CA SER A 96 14.43 -27.64 -16.96
C SER A 96 15.13 -26.32 -16.62
N ARG A 97 15.73 -25.70 -17.63
CA ARG A 97 16.42 -24.41 -17.56
C ARG A 97 15.70 -23.33 -18.38
N ASP A 98 14.45 -23.61 -18.75
CA ASP A 98 13.57 -22.61 -19.35
C ASP A 98 13.05 -21.67 -18.27
N PHE A 99 13.81 -20.62 -17.97
CA PHE A 99 13.43 -19.61 -16.99
C PHE A 99 12.22 -18.77 -17.43
N ALA A 100 11.77 -18.86 -18.70
CA ALA A 100 10.53 -18.22 -19.13
C ALA A 100 9.28 -18.98 -18.66
N ASP A 101 9.42 -20.24 -18.26
CA ASP A 101 8.37 -21.00 -17.59
C ASP A 101 8.28 -20.63 -16.10
N GLN A 102 7.06 -20.34 -15.64
CA GLN A 102 6.83 -19.90 -14.25
C GLN A 102 7.14 -20.99 -13.22
N ALA A 103 6.77 -22.24 -13.48
CA ALA A 103 7.01 -23.34 -12.56
C ALA A 103 8.51 -23.66 -12.47
N VAL A 104 9.23 -23.56 -13.59
CA VAL A 104 10.69 -23.72 -13.62
C VAL A 104 11.39 -22.61 -12.84
N ALA A 105 11.03 -21.34 -13.10
CA ALA A 105 11.60 -20.20 -12.39
C ALA A 105 11.34 -20.27 -10.87
N GLN A 106 10.14 -20.70 -10.44
CA GLN A 106 9.83 -20.90 -9.03
C GLN A 106 10.71 -21.97 -8.37
N ARG A 107 10.96 -23.10 -9.05
CA ARG A 107 11.84 -24.15 -8.52
C ARG A 107 13.27 -23.66 -8.37
N TRP A 108 13.80 -22.94 -9.36
CA TRP A 108 15.14 -22.33 -9.25
C TRP A 108 15.20 -21.23 -8.19
N GLY A 109 14.13 -20.45 -8.02
CA GLY A 109 14.01 -19.47 -6.95
C GLY A 109 14.08 -20.11 -5.55
N GLU A 110 13.41 -21.26 -5.35
CA GLU A 110 13.52 -22.02 -4.10
C GLU A 110 14.94 -22.53 -3.86
N ILE A 111 15.63 -23.01 -4.91
CA ILE A 111 17.04 -23.43 -4.81
C ILE A 111 17.92 -22.25 -4.39
N VAL A 112 17.78 -21.10 -5.05
CA VAL A 112 18.50 -19.87 -4.68
C VAL A 112 18.19 -19.45 -3.24
N PHE A 113 16.94 -19.55 -2.81
CA PHE A 113 16.54 -19.26 -1.43
C PHE A 113 17.25 -20.17 -0.42
N ARG A 114 17.28 -21.48 -0.66
CA ARG A 114 17.94 -22.46 0.23
C ARG A 114 19.47 -22.32 0.26
N LEU A 115 20.06 -21.92 -0.87
CA LEU A 115 21.49 -21.58 -0.97
C LEU A 115 21.80 -20.32 -0.15
N ASN A 116 20.99 -19.27 -0.28
CA ASN A 116 21.15 -18.01 0.45
C ASN A 116 20.87 -18.14 1.95
N SER A 117 19.96 -19.03 2.35
CA SER A 117 19.68 -19.30 3.76
C SER A 117 20.74 -20.18 4.44
N GLY A 118 21.69 -20.74 3.68
CA GLY A 118 22.70 -21.66 4.18
C GLY A 118 22.12 -22.99 4.65
N GLU A 119 20.89 -23.31 4.28
CA GLU A 119 20.29 -24.62 4.55
C GLU A 119 20.87 -25.71 3.66
N MET A 120 21.25 -25.34 2.44
CA MET A 120 21.88 -26.23 1.47
C MET A 120 23.28 -25.70 1.10
N PRO A 121 24.31 -26.57 1.10
CA PRO A 121 24.29 -27.99 1.47
C PRO A 121 24.14 -28.23 2.99
N PRO A 122 23.59 -29.37 3.45
CA PRO A 122 23.51 -29.72 4.87
C PRO A 122 24.88 -29.73 5.57
N LYS A 123 24.92 -29.49 6.89
CA LYS A 123 26.18 -29.40 7.67
C LYS A 123 27.13 -30.61 7.57
N LYS A 124 26.63 -31.79 7.17
CA LYS A 124 27.41 -33.02 6.99
C LYS A 124 28.00 -33.17 5.57
N GLU A 125 27.64 -32.27 4.68
CA GLU A 125 28.08 -32.23 3.28
C GLU A 125 29.18 -31.18 3.08
N PRO A 126 30.01 -31.29 2.04
CA PRO A 126 30.97 -30.25 1.67
C PRO A 126 30.26 -28.90 1.50
N GLN A 127 30.81 -27.86 2.12
CA GLN A 127 30.27 -26.50 2.04
C GLN A 127 31.02 -25.70 0.96
N PRO A 128 30.30 -24.95 0.11
CA PRO A 128 30.92 -24.12 -0.90
C PRO A 128 31.68 -22.94 -0.27
N LYS A 129 32.72 -22.47 -0.96
CA LYS A 129 33.33 -21.20 -0.57
C LYS A 129 32.35 -20.05 -0.86
N PRO A 130 32.39 -18.94 -0.08
CA PRO A 130 31.49 -17.81 -0.31
C PRO A 130 31.51 -17.27 -1.74
N GLN A 131 32.67 -17.29 -2.40
CA GLN A 131 32.83 -16.85 -3.79
C GLN A 131 32.12 -17.78 -4.79
N GLU A 132 32.22 -19.10 -4.62
CA GLU A 132 31.57 -20.08 -5.50
C GLU A 132 30.04 -20.03 -5.34
N LEU A 133 29.58 -19.88 -4.10
CA LEU A 133 28.16 -19.70 -3.78
C LEU A 133 27.60 -18.43 -4.42
N GLY A 134 28.30 -17.30 -4.27
CA GLY A 134 27.92 -16.02 -4.88
C GLY A 134 27.81 -16.13 -6.40
N GLN A 135 28.82 -16.71 -7.06
CA GLN A 135 28.80 -16.90 -8.52
C GLN A 135 27.60 -17.74 -8.99
N ALA A 136 27.29 -18.84 -8.31
CA ALA A 136 26.16 -19.70 -8.65
C ALA A 136 24.81 -18.98 -8.44
N VAL A 137 24.65 -18.30 -7.28
CA VAL A 137 23.44 -17.57 -6.93
C VAL A 137 23.20 -16.40 -7.87
N ASP A 138 24.24 -15.62 -8.18
CA ASP A 138 24.15 -14.46 -9.05
C ASP A 138 23.77 -14.85 -10.47
N TRP A 139 24.40 -15.90 -11.01
CA TRP A 139 24.06 -16.43 -12.33
C TRP A 139 22.60 -16.90 -12.37
N LEU A 140 22.15 -17.66 -11.37
CA LEU A 140 20.76 -18.14 -11.32
C LEU A 140 19.77 -16.99 -11.19
N SER A 141 20.07 -16.01 -10.33
CA SER A 141 19.23 -14.83 -10.11
C SER A 141 19.11 -14.00 -11.38
N MET A 142 20.22 -13.77 -12.10
CA MET A 142 20.23 -13.11 -13.40
C MET A 142 19.33 -13.83 -14.40
N ARG A 143 19.47 -15.15 -14.55
CA ARG A 143 18.66 -15.95 -15.49
C ARG A 143 17.18 -15.99 -15.13
N ILE A 144 16.85 -16.05 -13.83
CA ILE A 144 15.47 -15.91 -13.36
C ILE A 144 14.94 -14.53 -13.76
N ASN A 145 15.71 -13.46 -13.56
CA ASN A 145 15.30 -12.09 -13.91
C ASN A 145 15.13 -11.90 -15.42
N GLU A 146 16.01 -12.46 -16.26
CA GLU A 146 15.88 -12.44 -17.73
C GLU A 146 14.55 -13.02 -18.21
N GLY A 147 14.09 -14.11 -17.58
CA GLY A 147 12.80 -14.73 -17.89
C GLY A 147 11.59 -13.93 -17.39
N GLU A 148 11.78 -12.89 -16.56
CA GLU A 148 10.68 -12.18 -15.90
C GLU A 148 9.75 -11.50 -16.91
N ALA A 149 10.31 -10.79 -17.90
CA ALA A 149 9.51 -10.11 -18.90
C ALA A 149 8.62 -11.10 -19.67
N ALA A 150 9.15 -12.27 -20.04
CA ALA A 150 8.38 -13.32 -20.70
C ALA A 150 7.27 -13.90 -19.79
N ARG A 151 7.57 -14.11 -18.51
CA ARG A 151 6.59 -14.56 -17.52
C ARG A 151 5.49 -13.52 -17.30
N MET A 152 5.86 -12.23 -17.21
CA MET A 152 4.93 -11.11 -17.06
C MET A 152 4.04 -10.95 -18.28
N ALA A 153 4.60 -11.05 -19.49
CA ALA A 153 3.85 -10.96 -20.75
C ALA A 153 2.85 -12.11 -20.93
N ARG A 154 3.13 -13.29 -20.35
CA ARG A 154 2.20 -14.43 -20.33
C ARG A 154 1.09 -14.30 -19.28
N ARG A 155 1.22 -13.37 -18.31
CA ARG A 155 0.12 -13.14 -17.35
C ARG A 155 -1.08 -12.59 -18.12
N GLY A 156 -2.27 -13.07 -17.75
CA GLY A 156 -3.50 -12.45 -18.21
C GLY A 156 -3.57 -10.97 -17.80
N PRO A 157 -4.47 -10.18 -18.40
CA PRO A 157 -4.63 -8.78 -18.05
C PRO A 157 -4.84 -8.63 -16.53
N VAL A 158 -4.02 -7.78 -15.90
CA VAL A 158 -4.20 -7.41 -14.50
C VAL A 158 -5.46 -6.56 -14.41
N ALA A 159 -6.51 -7.06 -13.76
CA ALA A 159 -7.68 -6.26 -13.46
C ALA A 159 -7.27 -5.17 -12.45
N HIS A 160 -7.24 -3.90 -12.89
CA HIS A 160 -7.23 -2.79 -11.96
C HIS A 160 -8.54 -2.82 -11.18
N TYR A 161 -8.45 -3.04 -9.88
CA TYR A 161 -9.62 -3.13 -9.01
C TYR A 161 -9.79 -1.84 -8.22
N ARG A 162 -11.04 -1.41 -8.06
CA ARG A 162 -11.41 -0.35 -7.13
C ARG A 162 -11.48 -0.88 -5.70
N LEU A 163 -11.47 0.03 -4.72
CA LEU A 163 -11.84 -0.32 -3.35
C LEU A 163 -13.31 -0.75 -3.29
N SER A 164 -13.60 -1.72 -2.41
CA SER A 164 -14.99 -2.02 -2.06
C SER A 164 -15.64 -0.80 -1.39
N ARG A 165 -16.97 -0.74 -1.37
CA ARG A 165 -17.72 0.35 -0.73
C ARG A 165 -17.37 0.47 0.76
N GLU A 166 -17.25 -0.66 1.45
CA GLU A 166 -16.87 -0.73 2.86
C GLU A 166 -15.41 -0.29 3.06
N GLU A 167 -14.49 -0.71 2.18
CA GLU A 167 -13.10 -0.25 2.22
C GLU A 167 -12.97 1.25 2.02
N TYR A 168 -13.74 1.81 1.08
CA TYR A 168 -13.78 3.25 0.88
C TYR A 168 -14.23 3.95 2.17
N GLY A 169 -15.33 3.50 2.77
CA GLY A 169 -15.86 4.04 4.03
C GLY A 169 -14.83 4.01 5.16
N HIS A 170 -14.18 2.86 5.38
CA HIS A 170 -13.15 2.71 6.39
C HIS A 170 -11.91 3.55 6.10
N THR A 171 -11.46 3.61 4.85
CA THR A 171 -10.27 4.41 4.46
C THR A 171 -10.52 5.90 4.68
N VAL A 172 -11.72 6.38 4.31
CA VAL A 172 -12.11 7.77 4.57
C VAL A 172 -12.15 8.06 6.07
N TYR A 173 -12.71 7.16 6.87
CA TYR A 173 -12.75 7.31 8.31
C TYR A 173 -11.36 7.32 8.94
N ASP A 174 -10.45 6.45 8.50
CA ASP A 174 -9.09 6.37 9.03
C ASP A 174 -8.25 7.60 8.66
N LEU A 175 -8.37 8.10 7.44
CA LEU A 175 -7.59 9.24 6.95
C LEU A 175 -8.13 10.59 7.45
N LEU A 176 -9.45 10.78 7.43
CA LEU A 176 -10.08 12.08 7.68
C LEU A 176 -10.88 12.13 8.98
N GLY A 177 -11.13 10.98 9.63
CA GLY A 177 -11.99 10.90 10.81
C GLY A 177 -13.48 11.10 10.52
N VAL A 178 -13.88 11.13 9.25
CA VAL A 178 -15.26 11.36 8.83
C VAL A 178 -15.94 10.04 8.57
N TYR A 179 -17.08 9.81 9.21
CA TYR A 179 -17.94 8.69 8.89
C TYR A 179 -18.85 9.04 7.70
N PHE A 180 -18.78 8.21 6.68
CA PHE A 180 -19.64 8.24 5.52
C PHE A 180 -20.42 6.93 5.45
N ASP A 181 -21.75 7.00 5.50
CA ASP A 181 -22.58 5.81 5.42
C ASP A 181 -22.69 5.35 3.95
N VAL A 182 -21.94 4.29 3.65
CA VAL A 182 -21.81 3.68 2.33
C VAL A 182 -23.07 2.91 1.91
N ASN A 183 -23.96 2.61 2.86
CA ASN A 183 -25.21 1.87 2.66
C ASN A 183 -26.41 2.80 2.44
N LEU A 184 -26.23 4.13 2.53
CA LEU A 184 -27.30 5.08 2.24
C LEU A 184 -27.84 4.90 0.82
N PRO A 185 -29.18 4.98 0.64
CA PRO A 185 -29.77 4.97 -0.69
C PRO A 185 -29.15 6.06 -1.57
N GLY A 186 -28.56 5.64 -2.69
CA GLY A 186 -27.90 6.57 -3.60
C GLY A 186 -26.45 6.93 -3.27
N ALA A 187 -25.84 6.37 -2.22
CA ALA A 187 -24.40 6.51 -1.96
C ALA A 187 -23.58 5.68 -2.97
N PHE A 188 -23.37 4.39 -2.71
CA PHE A 188 -22.62 3.49 -3.60
C PHE A 188 -23.51 2.42 -4.26
N ASN A 189 -23.05 1.88 -5.38
CA ASN A 189 -23.63 0.64 -5.92
C ASN A 189 -23.22 -0.53 -5.01
N GLU A 190 -23.99 -1.61 -5.02
CA GLU A 190 -23.57 -2.84 -4.35
C GLU A 190 -22.37 -3.48 -5.04
N ASP A 191 -21.45 -4.01 -4.25
CA ASP A 191 -20.30 -4.74 -4.75
C ASP A 191 -20.69 -6.18 -5.10
N PRO A 192 -20.15 -6.74 -6.20
CA PRO A 192 -20.41 -8.14 -6.55
C PRO A 192 -19.87 -9.07 -5.47
N ARG A 193 -20.69 -10.05 -5.07
CA ARG A 193 -20.35 -11.07 -4.08
C ARG A 193 -20.15 -12.40 -4.79
N TRP A 194 -19.09 -13.13 -4.42
CA TRP A 194 -18.86 -14.49 -4.91
C TRP A 194 -18.63 -15.42 -3.74
N HIS A 195 -19.50 -16.42 -3.56
CA HIS A 195 -19.50 -17.32 -2.40
C HIS A 195 -19.38 -16.60 -1.04
N GLY A 196 -19.97 -15.40 -0.92
CA GLY A 196 -19.92 -14.58 0.30
C GLY A 196 -18.69 -13.69 0.45
N PHE A 197 -17.75 -13.73 -0.50
CA PHE A 197 -16.59 -12.84 -0.54
C PHE A 197 -16.86 -11.61 -1.42
N GLU A 198 -16.43 -10.44 -0.93
CA GLU A 198 -16.64 -9.13 -1.59
C GLU A 198 -15.34 -8.52 -2.13
N ARG A 199 -14.16 -8.97 -1.64
CA ARG A 199 -12.82 -8.48 -2.02
C ARG A 199 -12.22 -9.24 -3.19
N ILE A 200 -12.89 -9.22 -4.34
CA ILE A 200 -12.43 -9.97 -5.51
C ILE A 200 -12.03 -8.98 -6.59
N GLY A 201 -10.71 -8.80 -6.77
CA GLY A 201 -10.16 -7.81 -7.69
C GLY A 201 -10.64 -7.97 -9.13
N SER A 202 -10.87 -9.21 -9.59
CA SER A 202 -11.41 -9.46 -10.94
C SER A 202 -12.87 -9.02 -11.13
N LEU A 203 -13.63 -8.84 -10.04
CA LEU A 203 -15.05 -8.44 -10.09
C LEU A 203 -15.25 -6.96 -9.74
N LEU A 204 -14.32 -6.35 -9.02
CA LEU A 204 -14.35 -4.94 -8.63
C LEU A 204 -13.91 -4.00 -9.77
N THR A 205 -14.67 -4.04 -10.86
CA THR A 205 -14.45 -3.17 -12.02
C THR A 205 -15.00 -1.75 -11.77
N LEU A 206 -14.34 -0.76 -12.38
CA LEU A 206 -14.75 0.63 -12.30
C LEU A 206 -15.66 0.97 -13.50
N SER A 207 -16.90 1.35 -13.23
CA SER A 207 -17.85 1.82 -14.25
C SER A 207 -18.09 3.33 -14.10
N PRO A 208 -18.62 4.01 -15.14
CA PRO A 208 -18.91 5.45 -15.05
C PRO A 208 -19.81 5.83 -13.87
N SER A 209 -20.77 4.97 -13.49
CA SER A 209 -21.64 5.23 -12.33
C SER A 209 -20.90 5.15 -10.99
N HIS A 210 -19.87 4.32 -10.87
CA HIS A 210 -19.02 4.31 -9.68
C HIS A 210 -18.23 5.61 -9.56
N VAL A 211 -17.70 6.12 -10.67
CA VAL A 211 -16.94 7.38 -10.69
C VAL A 211 -17.79 8.56 -10.24
N ASP A 212 -19.00 8.72 -10.78
CA ASP A 212 -19.93 9.78 -10.35
C ASP A 212 -20.23 9.71 -8.84
N ARG A 213 -20.50 8.51 -8.34
CA ARG A 213 -20.78 8.28 -6.91
C ARG A 213 -19.57 8.57 -6.03
N TYR A 214 -18.36 8.22 -6.46
CA TYR A 214 -17.14 8.56 -5.73
C TYR A 214 -16.93 10.06 -5.63
N PHE A 215 -17.18 10.83 -6.70
CA PHE A 215 -17.09 12.29 -6.65
C PHE A 215 -18.10 12.90 -5.68
N ARG A 216 -19.37 12.47 -5.73
CA ARG A 216 -20.40 12.95 -4.78
C ARG A 216 -20.08 12.58 -3.34
N ALA A 217 -19.57 11.36 -3.11
CA ALA A 217 -19.14 10.92 -1.80
C ALA A 217 -17.96 11.76 -1.30
N ALA A 218 -16.97 12.03 -2.17
CA ALA A 218 -15.82 12.86 -1.84
C ALA A 218 -16.24 14.30 -1.47
N GLU A 219 -17.15 14.93 -2.22
CA GLU A 219 -17.70 16.26 -1.87
C GLU A 219 -18.34 16.24 -0.48
N THR A 220 -19.18 15.24 -0.20
CA THR A 220 -19.84 15.08 1.10
C THR A 220 -18.84 14.88 2.23
N VAL A 221 -17.82 14.06 2.01
CA VAL A 221 -16.76 13.77 2.97
C VAL A 221 -15.91 15.01 3.24
N LEU A 222 -15.50 15.72 2.20
CA LEU A 222 -14.66 16.92 2.32
C LEU A 222 -15.42 18.05 3.01
N ALA A 223 -16.69 18.26 2.69
CA ALA A 223 -17.52 19.26 3.38
C ALA A 223 -17.66 18.98 4.88
N ARG A 224 -17.63 17.71 5.29
CA ARG A 224 -17.67 17.31 6.71
C ARG A 224 -16.29 17.36 7.38
N ALA A 225 -15.23 17.03 6.65
CA ALA A 225 -13.86 17.03 7.16
C ALA A 225 -13.34 18.46 7.37
N PHE A 226 -13.70 19.36 6.45
CA PHE A 226 -13.23 20.75 6.41
C PHE A 226 -14.42 21.72 6.37
N PRO A 227 -15.18 21.84 7.47
CA PRO A 227 -16.28 22.80 7.53
C PRO A 227 -15.75 24.24 7.56
N ASP A 228 -16.44 25.17 6.88
CA ASP A 228 -16.09 26.60 6.86
C ASP A 228 -16.02 27.21 8.26
N GLN A 229 -16.90 26.75 9.15
CA GLN A 229 -16.90 27.12 10.55
C GLN A 229 -16.36 25.95 11.39
N GLN A 230 -15.22 26.18 12.03
CA GLN A 230 -14.62 25.17 12.89
C GLN A 230 -15.48 24.95 14.14
N THR A 231 -15.92 23.71 14.37
CA THR A 231 -16.65 23.35 15.58
C THR A 231 -15.72 23.42 16.79
N ALA A 232 -16.08 24.22 17.79
CA ALA A 232 -15.30 24.31 19.02
C ALA A 232 -15.34 22.98 19.80
N SER A 233 -14.20 22.37 20.04
CA SER A 233 -14.12 21.21 20.93
C SER A 233 -14.36 21.65 22.38
N GLN A 234 -15.37 21.10 23.04
CA GLN A 234 -15.50 21.30 24.49
C GLN A 234 -14.53 20.39 25.24
N LYS A 235 -13.64 20.99 26.03
CA LYS A 235 -12.78 20.29 26.98
C LYS A 235 -13.26 20.63 28.39
N SER A 236 -13.75 19.64 29.11
CA SER A 236 -14.03 19.75 30.55
C SER A 236 -12.97 18.95 31.29
N ARG A 237 -12.28 19.61 32.23
CA ARG A 237 -11.46 18.94 33.24
C ARG A 237 -12.22 19.05 34.56
N ARG A 238 -12.48 17.90 35.19
CA ARG A 238 -13.00 17.87 36.55
C ARG A 238 -11.93 17.31 37.46
N ASP A 239 -11.69 18.02 38.56
CA ASP A 239 -10.95 17.47 39.68
C ASP A 239 -11.90 16.59 40.49
N ALA A 240 -11.42 15.42 40.93
CA ALA A 240 -12.19 14.49 41.75
C ALA A 240 -12.63 15.12 43.08
N ASN A 241 -11.84 16.05 43.62
CA ASN A 241 -12.04 16.59 44.95
C ASN A 241 -12.67 18.00 44.97
N ALA A 242 -12.92 18.60 43.80
CA ALA A 242 -13.39 19.98 43.71
C ALA A 242 -14.72 20.17 44.47
N GLY A 243 -14.69 20.97 45.54
CA GLY A 243 -15.84 21.28 46.40
C GLY A 243 -16.10 20.29 47.54
N GLN A 244 -15.28 19.25 47.71
CA GLN A 244 -15.40 18.25 48.78
C GLN A 244 -14.21 18.28 49.77
N GLU A 245 -13.34 19.28 49.64
CA GLU A 245 -12.05 19.35 50.35
C GLU A 245 -12.24 19.33 51.87
N LYS A 246 -13.25 20.06 52.38
CA LYS A 246 -13.54 20.14 53.81
C LYS A 246 -14.07 18.82 54.38
N TRP A 247 -15.00 18.17 53.69
CA TRP A 247 -15.52 16.86 54.09
C TRP A 247 -14.40 15.80 54.07
N LEU A 248 -13.55 15.80 53.04
CA LEU A 248 -12.40 14.91 52.93
C LEU A 248 -11.39 15.11 54.07
N GLN A 249 -11.15 16.37 54.48
CA GLN A 249 -10.32 16.69 55.65
C GLN A 249 -10.93 16.16 56.96
N GLU A 250 -12.24 16.37 57.17
CA GLU A 250 -12.94 15.91 58.37
C GLU A 250 -12.96 14.37 58.50
N GLN A 251 -13.00 13.65 57.38
CA GLN A 251 -12.93 12.18 57.37
C GLN A 251 -11.51 11.61 57.49
N GLY A 252 -10.47 12.46 57.61
CA GLY A 252 -9.08 12.01 57.63
C GLY A 252 -8.61 11.41 56.29
N LEU A 253 -9.33 11.70 55.20
CA LEU A 253 -9.10 11.20 53.85
C LEU A 253 -8.39 12.21 52.95
N ALA A 254 -7.90 13.32 53.52
CA ALA A 254 -7.11 14.31 52.81
C ALA A 254 -5.76 13.72 52.36
N GLY A 255 -5.58 13.56 51.06
CA GLY A 255 -4.38 12.99 50.44
C GLY A 255 -4.45 13.05 48.90
N PRO A 256 -3.41 12.59 48.18
CA PRO A 256 -3.39 12.69 46.71
C PRO A 256 -4.47 11.82 46.06
N VAL A 257 -5.46 12.52 45.47
CA VAL A 257 -6.56 12.12 44.56
C VAL A 257 -7.28 10.80 44.87
N ARG A 258 -8.51 10.90 45.40
CA ARG A 258 -9.43 9.76 45.60
C ARG A 258 -10.83 10.09 45.07
N TRP A 259 -11.21 9.50 43.94
CA TRP A 259 -12.61 9.45 43.52
C TRP A 259 -13.18 8.08 43.88
N ALA A 260 -14.16 8.03 44.80
CA ALA A 260 -14.80 6.78 45.19
C ALA A 260 -15.77 6.33 44.09
N ILE A 261 -15.35 5.37 43.28
CA ILE A 261 -16.18 4.72 42.27
C ILE A 261 -16.49 3.29 42.76
N TRP A 262 -17.77 2.95 42.89
CA TRP A 262 -18.22 1.57 43.01
C TRP A 262 -19.04 1.20 41.78
N SER A 263 -19.29 -0.10 41.59
CA SER A 263 -20.10 -0.58 40.45
C SER A 263 -21.47 0.10 40.43
N GLY A 264 -21.76 0.82 39.34
CA GLY A 264 -23.02 1.55 39.15
C GLY A 264 -23.00 3.01 39.62
N HIS A 265 -21.89 3.52 40.16
CA HIS A 265 -21.78 4.91 40.58
C HIS A 265 -21.22 5.81 39.47
N GLY A 266 -21.98 6.85 39.11
CA GLY A 266 -21.58 7.90 38.16
C GLY A 266 -22.23 7.75 36.79
N GLN A 267 -23.13 8.69 36.46
CA GLN A 267 -23.57 8.93 35.09
C GLN A 267 -23.16 10.35 34.72
N HIS A 268 -22.36 10.48 33.66
CA HIS A 268 -22.05 11.78 33.08
C HIS A 268 -22.71 11.88 31.72
N LEU A 269 -23.65 12.82 31.62
CA LEU A 269 -24.30 13.15 30.36
C LEU A 269 -23.38 14.06 29.56
N VAL A 270 -23.09 13.66 28.32
CA VAL A 270 -22.44 14.50 27.32
C VAL A 270 -23.56 15.08 26.46
N ASN A 271 -23.84 16.37 26.65
CA ASN A 271 -24.83 17.06 25.83
C ASN A 271 -24.17 17.54 24.53
N ALA A 272 -24.66 17.03 23.42
CA ALA A 272 -24.29 17.48 22.09
C ALA A 272 -25.20 18.67 21.70
N SER A 273 -24.61 19.83 21.39
CA SER A 273 -25.37 21.01 20.96
C SER A 273 -25.91 20.90 19.53
N VAL A 274 -25.38 19.96 18.74
CA VAL A 274 -25.71 19.78 17.32
C VAL A 274 -25.93 18.29 17.03
N PRO A 275 -26.86 17.88 16.16
CA PRO A 275 -26.91 16.50 15.69
C PRO A 275 -25.62 16.14 14.92
N GLY A 276 -25.02 14.99 15.20
CA GLY A 276 -23.80 14.57 14.50
C GLY A 276 -23.12 13.36 15.14
N LEU A 277 -22.01 12.94 14.52
CA LEU A 277 -21.13 11.91 15.07
C LEU A 277 -20.04 12.56 15.93
N TYR A 278 -19.90 12.06 17.15
CA TYR A 278 -19.01 12.61 18.16
C TYR A 278 -17.93 11.62 18.52
N ARG A 279 -16.67 12.09 18.53
CA ARG A 279 -15.57 11.33 19.13
C ARG A 279 -15.36 11.79 20.57
N ILE A 280 -15.77 10.96 21.51
CA ILE A 280 -15.53 11.20 22.94
C ILE A 280 -14.20 10.55 23.33
N ARG A 281 -13.26 11.35 23.84
CA ARG A 281 -12.01 10.85 24.42
C ARG A 281 -12.04 11.07 25.92
N ILE A 282 -12.07 9.98 26.68
CA ILE A 282 -12.00 10.01 28.14
C ILE A 282 -10.60 9.59 28.55
N GLN A 283 -9.91 10.45 29.30
CA GLN A 283 -8.65 10.10 29.93
C GLN A 283 -8.90 9.99 31.43
N LEU A 284 -8.72 8.79 31.97
CA LEU A 284 -8.84 8.50 33.39
C LEU A 284 -7.46 8.20 33.95
N SER A 285 -7.17 8.72 35.13
CA SER A 285 -5.98 8.38 35.91
C SER A 285 -6.44 7.89 37.27
N ALA A 286 -5.95 6.73 37.70
CA ALA A 286 -6.19 6.18 39.02
C ALA A 286 -4.85 5.83 39.67
N LEU A 287 -4.76 6.00 40.99
CA LEU A 287 -3.66 5.46 41.79
C LEU A 287 -4.13 4.15 42.43
N PRO A 288 -3.29 3.11 42.52
CA PRO A 288 -3.63 1.89 43.24
C PRO A 288 -3.93 2.24 44.71
N SER A 289 -5.10 1.83 45.21
CA SER A 289 -5.58 2.20 46.54
C SER A 289 -4.94 1.42 47.69
N PHE A 290 -3.99 0.52 47.40
CA PHE A 290 -3.40 -0.37 48.40
C PHE A 290 -1.88 -0.53 48.21
N LYS A 291 -1.13 -0.40 49.32
CA LYS A 291 0.14 -1.08 49.58
C LYS A 291 -0.14 -2.16 50.63
#